data_AF-A0A1E1JVV9-F1
#
_entry.id   AF-A0A1E1JVV9-F1
#
_cell.length_a   1.000
_cell.length_b   1.000
_cell.length_c   1.000
_cell.angle_alpha   90.00
_cell.angle_beta   90.00
_cell.angle_gamma   90.00
#
_symmetry.space_group_name_H-M   'P 1'
#
loop_
_entity.id
_entity.type
_entity.pdbx_description
1 polymer ?
#
loop_
_entity_poly.entity_id
_entity_poly.type
_entity_poly.pdbx_seq_one_letter_code
_entity_poly.pdbx_strand_id
1 'polypeptide(L)'
;MSFKVSIKHSCRQGVLFIFEFQSVTQCEYLLANGSDNRLRSVGKGLVVIRPTTHTRLYSIISPIAAAISAGNCVCLELEDTMLNMEPVLKRIFSEALDIYTFLTSNTAIQDPSAFLVDQTATTSNAPSNQLSSNSTSRTIAIVYRAADVELAAKSIIDAQFGF
;
A
#
# COMPACT_ATOMS: atom_id res chain seq x y z
N MET A 1 15.20 38.40 11.12
CA MET A 1 13.87 38.06 10.56
C MET A 1 13.64 36.59 10.91
N SER A 2 12.97 36.32 12.02
CA SER A 2 12.92 34.97 12.64
C SER A 2 11.69 34.22 12.17
N PHE A 3 11.88 33.14 11.41
CA PHE A 3 10.82 32.18 11.08
C PHE A 3 10.60 31.27 12.28
N LYS A 4 9.44 31.41 12.93
CA LYS A 4 9.00 30.53 14.01
C LYS A 4 8.14 29.43 13.38
N VAL A 5 8.73 28.27 13.09
CA VAL A 5 7.98 27.07 12.70
C VAL A 5 7.36 26.47 13.96
N SER A 6 6.07 26.76 14.15
CA SER A 6 5.27 26.14 15.21
C SER A 6 4.84 24.75 14.77
N ILE A 7 5.61 23.73 15.16
CA ILE A 7 5.20 22.33 15.01
C ILE A 7 4.09 22.08 16.04
N LYS A 8 2.83 22.22 15.63
CA LYS A 8 1.71 21.67 16.39
C LYS A 8 1.81 20.15 16.27
N HIS A 9 2.19 19.49 17.36
CA HIS A 9 2.03 18.05 17.54
C HIS A 9 0.54 17.72 17.39
N SER A 10 0.14 17.33 16.18
CA SER A 10 -1.25 17.05 15.82
C SER A 10 -1.36 15.60 15.41
N CYS A 11 -1.85 14.78 16.35
CA CYS A 11 -2.48 13.47 16.14
C CYS A 11 -1.75 12.53 15.16
N ARG A 12 -0.42 12.46 15.26
CA ARG A 12 0.41 11.56 14.45
C ARG A 12 1.61 11.08 15.26
N GLN A 13 1.40 10.05 16.06
CA GLN A 13 2.35 8.98 16.33
C GLN A 13 1.48 7.73 16.29
N GLY A 14 1.51 6.94 15.22
CA GLY A 14 2.67 6.11 14.93
C GLY A 14 2.66 4.99 15.96
N VAL A 15 2.02 3.87 15.57
CA VAL A 15 2.09 2.51 16.15
C VAL A 15 3.15 2.36 17.26
N LEU A 16 2.86 2.82 18.48
CA LEU A 16 3.57 2.43 19.70
C LEU A 16 2.77 2.90 20.93
N PHE A 17 2.16 1.93 21.61
CA PHE A 17 1.76 1.89 23.02
C PHE A 17 0.84 2.99 23.60
N ILE A 18 -0.33 2.51 24.05
CA ILE A 18 -1.34 3.10 24.96
C ILE A 18 -2.41 3.98 24.27
N PHE A 19 -3.58 3.36 24.14
CA PHE A 19 -4.89 3.92 23.81
C PHE A 19 -5.25 5.12 24.71
N GLU A 20 -5.27 6.35 24.19
CA GLU A 20 -6.04 7.44 24.79
C GLU A 20 -7.46 7.43 24.21
N PHE A 21 -8.38 6.75 24.88
CA PHE A 21 -9.78 6.62 24.48
C PHE A 21 -10.51 7.98 24.34
N GLN A 22 -10.11 9.00 25.09
CA GLN A 22 -10.77 10.32 25.07
C GLN A 22 -10.52 11.10 23.78
N SER A 23 -9.34 10.98 23.16
CA SER A 23 -9.04 11.69 21.91
C SER A 23 -9.74 11.05 20.71
N VAL A 24 -9.81 9.71 20.69
CA VAL A 24 -10.53 8.95 19.65
C VAL A 24 -12.03 9.24 19.69
N THR A 25 -12.65 9.23 20.88
CA THR A 25 -14.08 9.55 21.03
C THR A 25 -14.40 10.98 20.63
N GLN A 26 -13.60 11.97 21.02
CA GLN A 26 -13.83 13.36 20.61
C GLN A 26 -13.78 13.54 19.08
N CYS A 27 -12.87 12.84 18.38
CA CYS A 27 -12.82 12.85 16.91
C CYS A 27 -14.04 12.17 16.26
N GLU A 28 -14.59 11.12 16.88
CA GLU A 28 -15.82 10.45 16.43
C GLU A 28 -17.05 11.36 16.58
N TYR A 29 -17.16 12.07 17.71
CA TYR A 29 -18.26 13.00 18.00
C TYR A 29 -18.24 14.29 17.16
N LEU A 30 -17.16 14.60 16.43
CA LEU A 30 -17.17 15.75 15.49
C LEU A 30 -18.29 15.62 14.46
N LEU A 31 -18.54 14.39 13.98
CA LEU A 31 -19.63 14.11 13.02
C LEU A 31 -21.01 14.30 13.66
N ALA A 32 -21.18 13.86 14.92
CA ALA A 32 -22.43 14.04 15.67
C ALA A 32 -22.71 15.52 15.99
N ASN A 33 -21.66 16.33 16.13
CA ASN A 33 -21.74 17.77 16.38
C ASN A 33 -21.79 18.62 15.10
N GLY A 34 -21.98 18.00 13.93
CA GLY A 34 -22.04 18.70 12.64
C GLY A 34 -20.74 19.40 12.24
N SER A 35 -19.61 19.02 12.84
CA SER A 35 -18.28 19.55 12.55
C SER A 35 -17.53 18.65 11.58
N ASP A 36 -16.95 19.25 10.54
CA ASP A 36 -16.27 18.54 9.45
C ASP A 36 -14.98 17.86 9.95
N ASN A 37 -14.96 16.53 9.94
CA ASN A 37 -13.76 15.76 10.29
C ASN A 37 -12.89 15.52 9.04
N ARG A 38 -12.18 16.57 8.63
CA ARG A 38 -11.24 16.55 7.48
C ARG A 38 -10.09 15.56 7.61
N LEU A 39 -9.86 15.04 8.82
CA LEU A 39 -8.81 14.05 9.10
C LEU A 39 -9.33 12.60 9.03
N ARG A 40 -10.64 12.39 8.83
CA ARG A 40 -11.23 11.06 8.71
C ARG A 40 -10.85 10.42 7.38
N SER A 41 -9.92 9.47 7.42
CA SER A 41 -9.72 8.51 6.34
C SER A 41 -10.56 7.28 6.59
N VAL A 42 -11.47 6.95 5.67
CA VAL A 42 -12.17 5.66 5.66
C VAL A 42 -11.53 4.81 4.56
N GLY A 43 -11.47 3.50 4.81
CA GLY A 43 -11.15 2.53 3.77
C GLY A 43 -12.03 2.71 2.52
N LYS A 44 -11.51 2.32 1.37
CA LYS A 44 -12.23 2.29 0.10
C LYS A 44 -13.29 1.19 0.05
N GLY A 45 -13.22 0.19 0.93
CA GLY A 45 -14.11 -0.96 0.93
C GLY A 45 -13.37 -2.19 0.41
N LEU A 46 -13.61 -2.57 -0.84
CA LEU A 46 -12.94 -3.69 -1.50
C LEU A 46 -11.69 -3.22 -2.26
N VAL A 47 -10.55 -3.84 -1.98
CA VAL A 47 -9.29 -3.62 -2.69
C VAL A 47 -8.92 -4.88 -3.47
N VAL A 48 -8.79 -4.78 -4.78
CA VAL A 48 -8.36 -5.87 -5.67
C VAL A 48 -6.87 -5.68 -5.97
N ILE A 49 -6.05 -6.70 -5.75
CA ILE A 49 -4.60 -6.65 -5.94
C ILE A 49 -4.22 -7.57 -7.09
N ARG A 50 -3.57 -7.01 -8.11
CA ARG A 50 -2.95 -7.75 -9.22
C ARG A 50 -1.43 -7.68 -9.10
N PRO A 51 -0.78 -8.76 -8.63
CA PRO A 51 0.66 -8.77 -8.37
C PRO A 51 1.49 -8.85 -9.66
N THR A 52 2.75 -8.45 -9.55
CA THR A 52 3.72 -8.52 -10.65
C THR A 52 4.53 -9.82 -10.60
N THR A 53 5.22 -10.16 -11.68
CA THR A 53 6.08 -11.36 -11.74
C THR A 53 7.48 -11.10 -11.19
N HIS A 54 8.08 -9.94 -11.46
CA HIS A 54 9.47 -9.63 -11.13
C HIS A 54 9.76 -9.49 -9.62
N THR A 55 8.79 -9.07 -8.82
CA THR A 55 8.92 -8.94 -7.34
C THR A 55 7.68 -9.51 -6.64
N ARG A 56 7.33 -10.76 -6.94
CA ARG A 56 6.00 -11.33 -6.60
C ARG A 56 5.65 -11.27 -5.12
N LEU A 57 6.54 -11.69 -4.22
CA LEU A 57 6.33 -11.60 -2.76
C LEU A 57 6.00 -10.18 -2.30
N TYR A 58 6.85 -9.23 -2.69
CA TYR A 58 6.70 -7.83 -2.30
C TYR A 58 5.42 -7.21 -2.86
N SER A 59 5.10 -7.54 -4.12
CA SER A 59 3.87 -7.10 -4.79
C SER A 59 2.58 -7.64 -4.18
N ILE A 60 2.67 -8.69 -3.36
CA ILE A 60 1.54 -9.28 -2.66
C ILE A 60 1.48 -8.74 -1.22
N ILE A 61 2.55 -8.88 -0.46
CA ILE A 61 2.56 -8.57 0.98
C ILE A 61 2.40 -7.07 1.23
N SER A 62 3.11 -6.22 0.48
CA SER A 62 3.08 -4.77 0.70
C SER A 62 1.66 -4.19 0.53
N PRO A 63 0.92 -4.45 -0.57
CA PRO A 63 -0.43 -3.91 -0.71
C PRO A 63 -1.45 -4.59 0.20
N ILE A 64 -1.31 -5.88 0.53
CA ILE A 64 -2.19 -6.55 1.51
C ILE A 64 -2.06 -5.87 2.87
N ALA A 65 -0.83 -5.67 3.35
CA ALA A 65 -0.57 -5.04 4.64
C ALA A 65 -1.13 -3.62 4.72
N ALA A 66 -0.94 -2.83 3.66
CA ALA A 66 -1.48 -1.48 3.57
C ALA A 66 -3.01 -1.47 3.53
N ALA A 67 -3.63 -2.36 2.75
CA ALA A 67 -5.08 -2.42 2.59
C ALA A 67 -5.77 -2.85 3.90
N ILE A 68 -5.25 -3.88 4.58
CA ILE A 68 -5.79 -4.36 5.86
C ILE A 68 -5.62 -3.30 6.95
N SER A 69 -4.46 -2.64 7.03
CA SER A 69 -4.21 -1.59 8.03
C SER A 69 -5.13 -0.38 7.86
N ALA A 70 -5.59 -0.13 6.63
CA ALA A 70 -6.57 0.90 6.32
C ALA A 70 -8.03 0.45 6.51
N GLY A 71 -8.27 -0.79 6.95
CA GLY A 71 -9.60 -1.34 7.22
C GLY A 71 -10.38 -1.75 5.96
N ASN A 72 -9.68 -2.19 4.91
CA ASN A 72 -10.30 -2.68 3.67
C ASN A 72 -10.42 -4.21 3.66
N CYS A 73 -11.40 -4.71 2.93
CA CYS A 73 -11.44 -6.10 2.47
C CYS A 73 -10.54 -6.25 1.26
N VAL A 74 -9.82 -7.36 1.17
CA VAL A 74 -8.81 -7.56 0.14
C VAL A 74 -9.16 -8.77 -0.71
N CYS A 75 -9.12 -8.60 -2.03
CA CYS A 75 -9.12 -9.69 -2.98
C CYS A 75 -7.78 -9.73 -3.73
N LEU A 76 -7.13 -10.89 -3.72
CA LEU A 76 -5.87 -11.13 -4.42
C LEU A 76 -6.13 -11.91 -5.70
N GLU A 77 -5.74 -11.36 -6.85
CA GLU A 77 -5.75 -12.05 -8.13
C GLU A 77 -4.47 -12.91 -8.27
N LEU A 78 -4.61 -14.23 -8.20
CA LEU A 78 -3.53 -15.19 -8.45
C LEU A 78 -3.95 -16.13 -9.58
N GLU A 79 -3.38 -15.92 -10.76
CA GLU A 79 -3.48 -16.89 -11.86
C GLU A 79 -2.88 -18.23 -11.42
N ASP A 80 -3.47 -19.36 -11.82
CA ASP A 80 -2.95 -20.71 -11.56
C ASP A 80 -1.66 -20.97 -12.35
N THR A 81 -0.61 -20.24 -11.99
CA THR A 81 0.73 -20.43 -12.52
C THR A 81 1.46 -21.46 -11.66
N MET A 82 2.31 -22.28 -12.29
CA MET A 82 3.11 -23.34 -11.64
C MET A 82 4.18 -22.81 -10.65
N LEU A 83 4.02 -21.59 -10.16
CA LEU A 83 4.89 -20.98 -9.17
C LEU A 83 4.60 -21.60 -7.80
N ASN A 84 5.52 -22.47 -7.35
CA ASN A 84 5.46 -23.19 -6.06
C ASN A 84 5.17 -22.30 -4.82
N MET A 85 5.35 -20.99 -4.96
CA MET A 85 5.16 -19.99 -3.91
C MET A 85 3.69 -19.71 -3.57
N GLU A 86 2.81 -19.74 -4.57
CA GLU A 86 1.40 -19.37 -4.41
C GLU A 86 0.60 -20.28 -3.47
N PRO A 87 0.71 -21.63 -3.52
CA PRO A 87 -0.01 -22.48 -2.58
C PRO A 87 0.43 -22.25 -1.13
N VAL A 88 1.71 -21.96 -0.89
CA VAL A 88 2.22 -21.64 0.45
C VAL A 88 1.65 -20.32 0.94
N LEU A 89 1.64 -19.28 0.10
CA LEU A 89 1.03 -18.00 0.45
C LEU A 89 -0.48 -18.11 0.69
N LYS A 90 -1.21 -18.81 -0.20
CA LYS A 90 -2.65 -19.05 -0.03
C LYS A 90 -2.93 -19.72 1.32
N ARG A 91 -2.12 -20.72 1.70
CA ARG A 91 -2.22 -21.39 3.01
C ARG A 91 -1.95 -20.42 4.17
N ILE A 92 -0.83 -19.71 4.14
CA ILE A 92 -0.46 -18.75 5.21
C ILE A 92 -1.55 -17.69 5.38
N PHE A 93 -2.03 -17.11 4.28
CA PHE A 93 -3.08 -16.09 4.34
C PHE A 93 -4.41 -16.68 4.81
N SER A 94 -4.79 -17.89 4.41
CA SER A 94 -6.01 -18.54 4.91
C SER A 94 -5.95 -18.91 6.39
N GLU A 95 -4.75 -19.19 6.93
CA GLU A 95 -4.56 -19.47 8.36
C GLU A 95 -4.49 -18.18 9.19
N ALA A 96 -3.94 -17.10 8.62
CA ALA A 96 -3.70 -15.84 9.33
C ALA A 96 -4.83 -14.79 9.19
N LEU A 97 -5.63 -14.86 8.12
CA LEU A 97 -6.65 -13.87 7.78
C LEU A 97 -8.05 -14.50 7.78
N ASP A 98 -9.02 -13.71 8.23
CA ASP A 98 -10.43 -14.13 8.24
C ASP A 98 -11.03 -14.16 6.83
N ILE A 99 -11.97 -15.09 6.61
CA ILE A 99 -12.63 -15.33 5.32
C ILE A 99 -13.42 -14.11 4.81
N TYR A 100 -13.88 -13.22 5.69
CA TYR A 100 -14.57 -11.99 5.30
C TYR A 100 -13.61 -10.83 5.02
N THR A 101 -12.33 -10.98 5.37
CA THR A 101 -11.30 -9.95 5.17
C THR A 101 -10.45 -10.23 3.93
N PHE A 102 -10.20 -11.50 3.61
CA PHE A 102 -9.30 -11.89 2.52
C PHE A 102 -9.92 -12.95 1.61
N LEU A 103 -9.90 -12.69 0.31
CA LEU A 103 -10.32 -13.62 -0.74
C LEU A 103 -9.20 -13.77 -1.78
N THR A 104 -9.01 -14.97 -2.32
CA THR A 104 -8.17 -15.18 -3.51
C THR A 104 -9.06 -15.50 -4.70
N SER A 105 -8.80 -14.85 -5.83
CA SER A 105 -9.47 -15.11 -7.11
C SER A 105 -8.45 -15.56 -8.15
N ASN A 106 -8.82 -16.55 -8.95
CA ASN A 106 -8.00 -17.00 -10.08
C ASN A 106 -8.31 -16.24 -11.37
N THR A 107 -9.37 -15.43 -11.38
CA THR A 107 -9.79 -14.62 -12.52
C THR A 107 -9.72 -13.14 -12.18
N ALA A 108 -9.52 -12.32 -13.22
CA ALA A 108 -9.53 -10.87 -13.08
C ALA A 108 -10.92 -10.37 -12.67
N ILE A 109 -10.98 -9.62 -11.58
CA ILE A 109 -12.23 -9.06 -11.06
C ILE A 109 -12.43 -7.69 -11.68
N GLN A 110 -13.60 -7.51 -12.30
CA GLN A 110 -14.02 -6.24 -12.90
C GLN A 110 -15.21 -5.70 -12.13
N ASP A 111 -14.96 -5.18 -10.93
CA ASP A 111 -15.95 -4.45 -10.15
C ASP A 111 -15.62 -2.95 -10.17
N PRO A 112 -16.49 -2.08 -10.73
CA PRO A 112 -16.24 -0.65 -10.79
C PRO A 112 -16.21 0.03 -9.41
N SER A 113 -16.78 -0.60 -8.38
CA SER A 113 -16.76 -0.09 -7.01
C SER A 113 -15.48 -0.44 -6.25
N ALA A 114 -14.76 -1.46 -6.71
CA ALA A 114 -13.53 -1.91 -6.10
C ALA A 114 -12.35 -0.99 -6.45
N PHE A 115 -11.43 -0.84 -5.50
CA PHE A 115 -10.19 -0.11 -5.70
C PHE A 115 -9.11 -1.07 -6.21
N LEU A 116 -8.62 -0.85 -7.42
CA LEU A 116 -7.67 -1.75 -8.07
C LEU A 116 -6.23 -1.32 -7.81
N VAL A 117 -5.40 -2.24 -7.31
CA VAL A 117 -3.95 -2.09 -7.23
C VAL A 117 -3.33 -3.00 -8.30
N ASP A 118 -2.96 -2.41 -9.43
CA ASP A 118 -2.42 -3.12 -10.58
C ASP A 118 -0.90 -2.93 -10.68
N GLN A 119 -0.14 -4.01 -10.53
CA GLN A 119 1.32 -3.97 -10.63
C GLN A 119 1.87 -4.55 -11.94
N THR A 120 1.01 -4.78 -12.93
CA THR A 120 1.37 -5.43 -14.20
C THR A 120 1.76 -4.46 -15.31
N ALA A 121 1.70 -3.15 -15.06
CA ALA A 121 2.15 -2.10 -15.98
C ALA A 121 1.42 -2.02 -17.34
N THR A 122 0.29 -2.70 -17.49
CA THR A 122 -0.33 -2.89 -18.81
C THR A 122 -1.15 -1.68 -19.30
N THR A 123 -1.56 -0.77 -18.41
CA THR A 123 -2.44 0.36 -18.77
C THR A 123 -1.79 1.71 -18.47
N SER A 124 -1.71 2.57 -19.50
CA SER A 124 -1.18 3.94 -19.38
C SER A 124 -2.18 4.93 -18.79
N ASN A 125 -3.47 4.61 -18.84
CA ASN A 125 -4.55 5.43 -18.30
C ASN A 125 -5.23 4.69 -17.14
N ALA A 126 -4.85 5.04 -15.91
CA ALA A 126 -5.51 4.50 -14.72
C ALA A 126 -6.82 5.27 -14.46
N PRO A 127 -7.97 4.59 -14.28
CA PRO A 127 -9.19 5.21 -13.78
C PRO A 127 -8.97 5.73 -12.35
N SER A 128 -9.87 6.61 -11.88
CA SER A 128 -9.75 7.28 -10.56
C SER A 128 -9.72 6.34 -9.35
N ASN A 129 -10.16 5.08 -9.52
CA ASN A 129 -10.18 4.05 -8.48
C ASN A 129 -9.08 2.98 -8.70
N GLN A 130 -7.95 3.37 -9.29
CA GLN A 130 -6.84 2.46 -9.54
C GLN A 130 -5.49 3.08 -9.16
N LEU A 131 -4.62 2.28 -8.55
CA LEU A 131 -3.18 2.51 -8.48
C LEU A 131 -2.50 1.57 -9.46
N SER A 132 -1.84 2.12 -10.47
CA SER A 132 -1.01 1.34 -11.39
C SER A 132 0.47 1.58 -11.11
N SER A 133 1.26 0.51 -11.03
CA SER A 133 2.72 0.60 -11.07
C SER A 133 3.23 0.06 -12.41
N ASN A 134 4.13 0.84 -13.02
CA ASN A 134 4.80 0.44 -14.25
C ASN A 134 6.14 -0.21 -13.93
N SER A 135 6.17 -1.55 -13.92
CA SER A 135 7.37 -2.36 -13.70
C SER A 135 8.46 -2.20 -14.77
N THR A 136 8.14 -1.61 -15.92
CA THR A 136 9.08 -1.36 -17.02
C THR A 136 9.55 0.09 -17.11
N SER A 137 9.19 0.93 -16.12
CA SER A 137 9.56 2.33 -16.11
C SER A 137 11.08 2.51 -16.05
N ARG A 138 11.61 3.43 -16.84
CA ARG A 138 13.05 3.75 -16.84
C ARG A 138 13.41 4.51 -15.57
N THR A 139 14.42 4.01 -14.86
CA THR A 139 14.99 4.68 -13.68
C THR A 139 16.26 5.44 -14.07
N ILE A 140 16.40 6.68 -13.60
CA ILE A 140 17.58 7.52 -13.85
C ILE A 140 18.19 7.91 -12.50
N ALA A 141 19.48 7.65 -12.32
CA ALA A 141 20.25 8.12 -11.17
C ALA A 141 21.02 9.39 -11.55
N ILE A 142 20.85 10.46 -10.77
CA ILE A 142 21.57 11.73 -10.96
C ILE A 142 22.57 11.88 -9.82
N VAL A 143 23.86 11.86 -10.15
CA VAL A 143 24.95 12.05 -9.18
C VAL A 143 25.52 13.45 -9.33
N TYR A 144 25.48 14.22 -8.25
CA TYR A 144 26.06 15.56 -8.22
C TYR A 144 27.54 15.53 -7.85
N ARG A 145 28.31 16.55 -8.25
CA ARG A 145 29.76 16.63 -8.01
C ARG A 145 30.15 16.56 -6.52
N ALA A 146 29.30 17.08 -5.63
CA ALA A 146 29.54 17.07 -4.18
C ALA A 146 29.00 15.81 -3.48
N ALA A 147 28.50 14.82 -4.24
CA ALA A 147 28.06 13.56 -3.66
C ALA A 147 29.25 12.66 -3.32
N ASP A 148 29.07 11.84 -2.28
CA ASP A 148 29.97 10.73 -1.98
C ASP A 148 29.90 9.69 -3.10
N VAL A 149 31.03 9.51 -3.79
CA VAL A 149 31.12 8.65 -4.98
C VAL A 149 30.96 7.17 -4.60
N GLU A 150 31.45 6.75 -3.44
CA GLU A 150 31.43 5.35 -2.99
C GLU A 150 30.02 4.95 -2.59
N LEU A 151 29.33 5.82 -1.84
CA LEU A 151 27.92 5.62 -1.48
C LEU A 151 27.06 5.62 -2.74
N ALA A 152 27.27 6.58 -3.66
CA ALA A 152 26.51 6.65 -4.90
C ALA A 152 26.68 5.40 -5.76
N ALA A 153 27.93 4.92 -5.94
CA ALA A 153 28.20 3.70 -6.68
C ALA A 153 27.49 2.49 -6.06
N LYS A 154 27.58 2.32 -4.74
CA LYS A 154 26.90 1.24 -4.03
C LYS A 154 25.39 1.29 -4.24
N SER A 155 24.76 2.44 -4.02
CA SER A 155 23.31 2.60 -4.20
C SER A 155 22.84 2.34 -5.63
N ILE A 156 23.64 2.69 -6.64
CA ILE A 156 23.31 2.42 -8.05
C ILE A 156 23.32 0.91 -8.33
N ILE A 157 24.35 0.21 -7.85
CA ILE A 157 24.46 -1.25 -8.02
C ILE A 157 23.32 -1.96 -7.27
N ASP A 158 23.05 -1.56 -6.03
CA ASP A 158 21.95 -2.12 -5.24
C ASP A 158 20.59 -1.88 -5.93
N ALA A 159 20.37 -0.69 -6.51
CA ALA A 159 19.13 -0.37 -7.22
C ALA A 159 18.98 -1.11 -8.56
N GLN A 160 20.08 -1.54 -9.18
CA GLN A 160 20.05 -2.26 -10.45
C GLN A 160 19.91 -3.78 -10.27
N PHE A 161 20.47 -4.34 -9.20
CA PHE A 161 20.59 -5.78 -8.99
C PHE A 161 19.95 -6.29 -7.69
N GLY A 162 19.27 -5.43 -6.93
CA GLY A 162 18.73 -5.78 -5.60
C GLY A 162 17.48 -6.66 -5.62
N PHE A 163 17.03 -7.16 -6.77
CA PHE A 163 15.79 -7.92 -6.94
C PHE A 163 15.99 -9.17 -7.80
#